data_AF-A0A7Y1XX73-F1
#
_entry.id   AF-A0A7Y1XX73-F1
#
_cell.length_a   1.000
_cell.length_b   1.000
_cell.length_c   1.000
_cell.angle_alpha   90.00
_cell.angle_beta   90.00
_cell.angle_gamma   90.00
#
_symmetry.space_group_name_H-M   'P 1'
#
loop_
_entity.id
_entity.type
_entity.pdbx_description
1 polymer ?
#
loop_
_entity_poly.entity_id
_entity_poly.type
_entity_poly.pdbx_seq_one_letter_code
_entity_poly.pdbx_strand_id
1 'polypeptide(L)'
;MDWIAITDRLPEDGQKVICYLPENHQYLPGKTGETRFEPIVILRFVDRFFDEGSKKHEKYGPHFWLGEGLSNHYFADVTHWMPLPDSP
;
A
#
# COMPACT_ATOMS: atom_id res chain seq x y z
N MET A 1 -14.01 0.53 -13.86
CA MET A 1 -12.90 0.20 -12.97
C MET A 1 -13.31 0.70 -11.61
N ASP A 2 -13.56 -0.21 -10.68
CA ASP A 2 -14.16 0.11 -9.38
C ASP A 2 -13.14 -0.12 -8.27
N TRP A 3 -13.25 0.67 -7.20
CA TRP A 3 -12.46 0.50 -6.00
C TRP A 3 -12.93 -0.73 -5.23
N ILE A 4 -11.99 -1.57 -4.80
CA ILE A 4 -12.22 -2.82 -4.08
C ILE A 4 -11.68 -2.63 -2.67
N ALA A 5 -12.51 -2.81 -1.64
CA ALA A 5 -12.05 -2.76 -0.26
C ALA A 5 -11.11 -3.95 0.03
N ILE A 6 -10.04 -3.71 0.80
CA ILE A 6 -9.09 -4.78 1.18
C ILE A 6 -9.75 -5.86 2.06
N THR A 7 -10.90 -5.56 2.66
CA THR A 7 -11.72 -6.51 3.43
C THR A 7 -12.58 -7.41 2.54
N ASP A 8 -12.85 -7.00 1.31
CA ASP A 8 -13.71 -7.75 0.38
C ASP A 8 -12.87 -8.71 -0.47
N ARG A 9 -11.75 -8.21 -1.01
CA ARG A 9 -10.83 -8.99 -1.82
C ARG A 9 -9.43 -8.38 -1.81
N LEU A 10 -8.42 -9.24 -1.76
CA LEU A 10 -7.01 -8.86 -1.86
C LEU A 10 -6.51 -8.94 -3.31
N PRO A 11 -5.50 -8.15 -3.71
CA PRO A 11 -4.75 -8.37 -4.93
C PRO A 11 -4.03 -9.73 -4.93
N GLU A 12 -3.58 -10.17 -6.10
CA GLU A 12 -2.68 -11.33 -6.21
C GLU A 12 -1.29 -10.99 -5.64
N ASP A 13 -0.57 -11.99 -5.14
CA ASP A 13 0.79 -11.81 -4.65
C ASP A 13 1.70 -11.27 -5.77
N GLY A 14 2.42 -10.18 -5.48
CA GLY A 14 3.26 -9.47 -6.45
C GLY A 14 2.48 -8.58 -7.43
N GLN A 15 1.16 -8.49 -7.35
CA GLN A 15 0.36 -7.65 -8.24
C GLN A 15 0.61 -6.16 -7.96
N LYS A 16 0.82 -5.39 -9.03
CA LYS A 16 0.83 -3.92 -8.95
C LYS A 16 -0.58 -3.38 -9.12
N VAL A 17 -0.97 -2.50 -8.20
CA VAL A 17 -2.31 -1.94 -8.12
C VAL A 17 -2.23 -0.45 -7.76
N ILE A 18 -3.30 0.27 -8.03
CA ILE A 18 -3.50 1.62 -7.52
C ILE A 18 -4.17 1.48 -6.15
N CYS A 19 -3.58 2.06 -5.11
CA CYS A 19 -4.06 2.00 -3.73
C CYS A 19 -4.57 3.36 -3.25
N TYR A 20 -5.61 3.33 -2.41
CA TYR A 20 -6.11 4.48 -1.68
C TYR A 20 -5.74 4.40 -0.19
N LEU A 21 -4.96 5.39 0.26
CA LEU A 21 -4.44 5.54 1.61
C LEU A 21 -5.01 6.84 2.22
N PRO A 22 -5.93 6.76 3.18
CA PRO A 22 -6.66 7.93 3.68
C PRO A 22 -5.78 8.94 4.43
N GLU A 23 -4.63 8.52 4.95
CA GLU A 23 -3.74 9.34 5.79
C GLU A 23 -2.35 9.56 5.18
N ASN A 24 -2.16 9.28 3.88
CA ASN A 24 -0.84 9.35 3.27
C ASN A 24 -0.33 10.79 3.09
N HIS A 25 0.60 11.18 3.94
CA HIS A 25 1.35 12.44 3.88
C HIS A 25 2.80 12.14 3.52
N GLN A 26 3.20 12.53 2.30
CA GLN A 26 4.55 12.35 1.79
C GLN A 26 5.41 13.56 2.15
N TYR A 27 6.63 13.32 2.66
CA TYR A 27 7.56 14.40 2.95
C TYR A 27 8.12 14.98 1.65
N LEU A 28 8.07 16.30 1.55
CA LEU A 28 8.68 17.01 0.43
C LEU A 28 10.21 17.06 0.60
N PRO A 29 10.98 16.92 -0.49
CA PRO A 29 12.42 17.09 -0.44
C PRO A 29 12.81 18.49 0.06
N GLY A 30 13.66 18.58 1.07
CA GLY A 30 14.11 19.85 1.63
C GLY A 30 14.41 19.76 3.13
N LYS A 31 14.66 20.92 3.77
CA LYS A 31 14.87 21.03 5.22
C LYS A 31 13.66 21.60 5.97
N THR A 32 12.58 21.88 5.26
CA THR A 32 11.38 22.55 5.80
C THR A 32 10.46 21.59 6.57
N GLY A 33 10.57 20.28 6.34
CA GLY A 33 9.69 19.28 6.95
C GLY A 33 8.26 19.31 6.41
N GLU A 34 8.04 20.02 5.30
CA GLU A 34 6.73 20.11 4.67
C GLU A 34 6.28 18.75 4.16
N THR A 35 4.98 18.52 4.21
CA THR A 35 4.36 17.31 3.69
C THR A 35 3.31 17.65 2.65
N ARG A 36 3.06 16.70 1.76
CA ARG A 36 2.00 16.75 0.77
C ARG A 36 1.07 15.55 0.97
N PHE A 37 -0.21 15.82 1.04
CA PHE A 37 -1.23 14.78 1.08
C PHE A 37 -1.39 14.15 -0.31
N GLU A 38 -1.13 12.85 -0.42
CA GLU A 38 -1.19 12.08 -1.67
C GLU A 38 -1.90 10.74 -1.44
N PRO A 39 -3.23 10.72 -1.39
CA PRO A 39 -3.96 9.53 -0.96
C PRO A 39 -4.00 8.41 -2.00
N ILE A 40 -3.60 8.66 -3.25
CA ILE A 40 -3.61 7.67 -4.33
C ILE A 40 -2.17 7.42 -4.77
N VAL A 41 -1.71 6.19 -4.60
CA VAL A 41 -0.34 5.77 -4.95
C VAL A 41 -0.35 4.38 -5.60
N ILE A 42 0.66 4.06 -6.39
CA ILE A 42 0.83 2.73 -6.97
C ILE A 42 1.71 1.90 -6.03
N LEU A 43 1.22 0.73 -5.62
CA LEU A 43 1.93 -0.19 -4.74
C LEU A 43 1.91 -1.60 -5.33
N ARG A 44 2.87 -2.42 -4.91
CA ARG A 44 2.87 -3.86 -5.15
C ARG A 44 2.43 -4.60 -3.89
N PHE A 45 1.41 -5.44 -4.00
CA PHE A 45 0.97 -6.29 -2.90
C PHE A 45 1.95 -7.44 -2.68
N VAL A 46 2.20 -7.78 -1.41
CA VAL A 46 2.95 -8.99 -1.06
C VAL A 46 2.17 -9.78 -0.02
N ASP A 47 1.80 -11.00 -0.41
CA ASP A 47 1.14 -11.95 0.49
C ASP A 47 2.14 -12.49 1.53
N ARG A 48 1.71 -12.57 2.80
CA ARG A 48 2.50 -13.14 3.91
C ARG A 48 3.97 -12.67 3.94
N PHE A 49 4.18 -11.36 3.80
CA PHE A 49 5.50 -10.73 3.90
C PHE A 49 6.17 -10.92 5.28
N PHE A 50 5.40 -10.93 6.36
CA PHE A 50 5.93 -11.17 7.70
C PHE A 50 5.74 -12.63 8.13
N ASP A 51 6.84 -13.26 8.54
CA ASP A 51 6.84 -14.64 9.06
C ASP A 51 5.86 -14.79 10.23
N GLU A 52 5.12 -15.91 10.21
CA GLU A 52 4.21 -16.29 11.29
C GLU A 52 4.95 -16.38 12.63
N GLY A 53 4.37 -15.81 13.68
CA GLY A 53 4.98 -15.72 15.01
C GLY A 53 6.06 -14.62 15.17
N SER A 54 6.35 -13.85 14.13
CA SER A 54 7.18 -12.65 14.29
C SER A 54 6.40 -11.52 14.96
N LYS A 55 7.08 -10.69 15.76
CA LYS A 55 6.46 -9.50 16.40
C LYS A 55 5.79 -8.56 15.39
N LYS A 56 6.31 -8.50 14.16
CA LYS A 56 5.74 -7.65 13.11
C LYS A 56 4.46 -8.24 12.55
N HIS A 57 4.41 -9.57 12.34
CA HIS A 57 3.19 -10.26 11.93
C HIS A 57 2.07 -10.03 12.95
N GLU A 58 2.35 -10.23 14.24
CA GLU A 58 1.36 -10.03 15.31
C GLU A 58 0.83 -8.59 15.35
N LYS A 59 1.70 -7.60 15.10
CA LYS A 59 1.36 -6.18 15.22
C LYS A 59 0.68 -5.62 13.97
N TYR A 60 1.12 -6.01 12.78
CA TYR A 60 0.76 -5.37 11.50
C TYR A 60 0.00 -6.30 10.54
N GLY A 61 -0.21 -7.55 10.94
CA GLY A 61 -0.74 -8.60 10.08
C GLY A 61 0.33 -9.20 9.17
N PRO A 62 -0.05 -10.20 8.35
CA PRO A 62 0.89 -10.95 7.50
C PRO A 62 1.33 -10.18 6.24
N HIS A 63 0.44 -9.35 5.68
CA HIS A 63 0.64 -8.75 4.34
C HIS A 63 1.39 -7.42 4.40
N PHE A 64 1.91 -6.99 3.24
CA PHE A 64 2.63 -5.73 3.14
C PHE A 64 2.49 -5.10 1.75
N TRP A 65 2.68 -3.79 1.67
CA TRP A 65 2.65 -3.04 0.43
C TRP A 65 4.01 -2.44 0.13
N LEU A 66 4.58 -2.78 -1.03
CA LEU A 66 5.87 -2.27 -1.46
C LEU A 66 5.69 -1.06 -2.39
N GLY A 67 6.36 0.04 -2.07
CA GLY A 67 6.46 1.20 -2.94
C GLY A 67 7.55 1.00 -3.98
N GLU A 68 7.21 1.08 -5.26
CA GLU A 68 8.20 1.05 -6.36
C GLU A 68 8.71 2.48 -6.63
N GLY A 69 9.66 2.95 -5.81
CA GLY A 69 10.15 4.34 -5.83
C GLY A 69 9.42 5.28 -4.87
N LEU A 70 8.47 4.74 -4.10
CA LEU A 70 7.76 5.40 -3.00
C LEU A 70 8.04 4.66 -1.68
N SER A 71 7.57 5.20 -0.56
CA SER A 71 7.63 4.50 0.73
C SER A 71 6.80 3.21 0.72
N ASN A 72 7.23 2.24 1.52
CA ASN A 72 6.43 1.05 1.81
C ASN A 72 5.35 1.38 2.84
N HIS A 73 4.28 0.58 2.83
CA HIS A 73 3.13 0.77 3.70
C HIS A 73 2.73 -0.54 4.39
N TYR A 74 2.33 -0.43 5.66
CA TYR A 74 1.74 -1.55 6.38
C TYR A 74 0.37 -1.87 5.80
N PHE A 75 -0.10 -3.11 5.99
CA PHE A 75 -1.36 -3.55 5.39
C PHE A 75 -2.54 -2.64 5.71
N ALA A 76 -2.62 -2.16 6.95
CA ALA A 76 -3.67 -1.29 7.46
C ALA A 76 -3.68 0.14 6.89
N ASP A 77 -2.59 0.58 6.23
CA ASP A 77 -2.52 1.94 5.66
C ASP A 77 -3.41 2.08 4.42
N VAL A 78 -3.73 0.97 3.74
CA VAL A 78 -4.54 0.92 2.51
C VAL A 78 -5.96 0.49 2.86
N THR A 79 -6.97 1.20 2.35
CA THR A 79 -8.38 0.81 2.55
C THR A 79 -9.00 0.21 1.31
N HIS A 80 -8.63 0.71 0.13
CA HIS A 80 -9.15 0.27 -1.16
C HIS A 80 -8.05 0.18 -2.20
N TRP A 81 -8.26 -0.64 -3.20
CA TRP A 81 -7.37 -0.76 -4.35
C TRP A 81 -8.15 -0.93 -5.66
N MET A 82 -7.49 -0.71 -6.78
CA MET A 82 -8.01 -1.02 -8.11
C MET A 82 -6.87 -1.59 -8.97
N PRO A 83 -7.17 -2.52 -9.91
CA PRO A 83 -6.15 -3.03 -10.82
C PRO A 83 -5.58 -1.89 -11.65
N LEU A 84 -4.28 -1.98 -11.98
CA LEU A 84 -3.70 -1.09 -12.98
C LEU A 84 -4.37 -1.36 -14.33
N PRO A 85 -4.67 -0.31 -15.12
CA PRO A 85 -5.18 -0.48 -16.47
C PRO A 85 -4.12 -1.14 -17.35
N ASP A 86 -4.59 -1.95 -18.30
CA ASP A 86 -3.72 -2.50 -19.33
C ASP A 86 -3.07 -1.36 -20.12
N SER A 87 -1.82 -1.56 -20.52
CA SER A 87 -1.15 -0.64 -21.43
C SER A 87 -1.90 -0.58 -22.77
N PRO A 88 -1.97 0.60 -23.43
CA PRO A 88 -2.59 0.74 -24.74
C PRO A 88 -1.99 -0.19 -25.81
#